data_AF-A0A953VJ87-F1
#
_entry.id   AF-A0A953VJ87-F1
#
_cell.length_a   1.000
_cell.length_b   1.000
_cell.length_c   1.000
_cell.angle_alpha   90.00
_cell.angle_beta   90.00
_cell.angle_gamma   90.00
#
_symmetry.space_group_name_H-M   'P 1'
#
loop_
_entity.id
_entity.type
_entity.pdbx_description
1 polymer ?
#
loop_
_entity_poly.entity_id
_entity_poly.type
_entity_poly.pdbx_seq_one_letter_code
_entity_poly.pdbx_strand_id
1 'polypeptide(L)'
;MSFAAFQDLGWLRFAPEPAVQEWLFQVRPTALACLADPAFLDWWRCGGTWFVGVNALGNDHLGRVGTSEPLSGEAIEFIRRDLDLGNYGLDRAQISAILPGYPKIGHDENAASYRFRRQRDAAHVDGLHAIGPERRRMQREFQGYLLGLPVT
;
A
#
# COMPACT_ATOMS: atom_id res chain seq x y z
N MET A 1 16.92 -11.87 9.93
CA MET A 1 16.91 -11.98 8.44
C MET A 1 18.03 -11.11 7.91
N SER A 2 18.66 -11.43 6.78
CA SER A 2 19.86 -10.68 6.35
C SER A 2 19.56 -9.71 5.22
N PHE A 3 20.25 -8.57 5.23
CA PHE A 3 20.27 -7.60 4.14
C PHE A 3 20.66 -8.23 2.80
N ALA A 4 21.56 -9.23 2.81
CA ALA A 4 21.92 -9.98 1.60
C ALA A 4 20.72 -10.67 0.93
N ALA A 5 19.81 -11.26 1.71
CA ALA A 5 18.60 -11.87 1.15
C ALA A 5 17.66 -10.82 0.55
N PHE A 6 17.58 -9.63 1.15
CA PHE A 6 16.82 -8.51 0.57
C PHE A 6 17.41 -8.05 -0.76
N GLN A 7 18.74 -7.93 -0.87
CA GLN A 7 19.40 -7.51 -2.11
C GLN A 7 19.19 -8.50 -3.26
N ASP A 8 19.14 -9.80 -2.96
CA ASP A 8 18.91 -10.84 -3.96
C ASP A 8 17.44 -10.93 -4.40
N LEU A 9 16.51 -10.88 -3.45
CA LEU A 9 15.08 -11.11 -3.72
C LEU A 9 14.28 -9.83 -4.00
N GLY A 10 14.75 -8.67 -3.54
CA GLY A 10 14.01 -7.41 -3.53
C GLY A 10 12.92 -7.32 -2.46
N TRP A 11 12.77 -8.33 -1.60
CA TRP A 11 11.78 -8.34 -0.51
C TRP A 11 12.22 -9.22 0.66
N LEU A 12 11.63 -8.98 1.84
CA LEU A 12 11.74 -9.81 3.04
C LEU A 12 10.36 -9.99 3.67
N ARG A 13 10.19 -11.08 4.41
CA ARG A 13 8.99 -11.32 5.22
C ARG A 13 9.37 -11.43 6.69
N PHE A 14 8.98 -10.45 7.48
CA PHE A 14 9.20 -10.42 8.92
C PHE A 14 8.22 -11.36 9.66
N ALA A 15 8.67 -11.94 10.77
CA ALA A 15 7.81 -12.74 11.63
C ALA A 15 6.80 -11.82 12.36
N PRO A 16 5.60 -12.31 12.71
CA PRO A 16 4.70 -11.54 13.57
C PRO A 16 5.38 -11.20 14.90
N GLU A 17 5.26 -9.95 15.33
CA GLU A 17 5.84 -9.47 16.59
C GLU A 17 4.79 -8.69 17.42
N PRO A 18 4.88 -8.71 18.76
CA PRO A 18 3.87 -8.10 19.63
C PRO A 18 3.64 -6.60 19.36
N ALA A 19 4.72 -5.84 19.12
CA ALA A 19 4.62 -4.39 18.88
C ALA A 19 3.75 -4.05 17.66
N VAL A 20 3.95 -4.77 16.55
CA VAL A 20 3.15 -4.58 15.33
C VAL A 20 1.71 -5.05 15.54
N GLN A 21 1.49 -6.14 16.27
CA GLN A 21 0.14 -6.62 16.58
C GLN A 21 -0.65 -5.64 17.46
N GLU A 22 0.00 -5.06 18.46
CA GLU A 22 -0.60 -4.05 19.34
C GLU A 22 -0.91 -2.75 18.57
N TRP A 23 0.01 -2.32 17.71
CA TRP A 23 -0.26 -1.20 16.80
C TRP A 23 -1.45 -1.49 15.88
N LEU A 24 -1.48 -2.67 15.23
CA LEU A 24 -2.58 -3.07 14.36
C LEU A 24 -3.91 -3.15 15.12
N PHE A 25 -3.92 -3.61 16.36
CA PHE A 25 -5.12 -3.64 17.19
C PHE A 25 -5.71 -2.24 17.39
N GLN A 26 -4.86 -1.24 17.64
CA GLN A 26 -5.27 0.16 17.83
C GLN A 26 -5.70 0.82 16.52
N VAL A 27 -5.02 0.51 15.40
CA VAL A 27 -5.25 1.17 14.10
C VAL A 27 -6.38 0.54 13.28
N ARG A 28 -6.65 -0.76 13.46
CA ARG A 28 -7.63 -1.53 12.69
C ARG A 28 -9.01 -0.85 12.59
N PRO A 29 -9.62 -0.32 13.67
CA PRO A 29 -10.91 0.35 13.56
C PRO A 29 -10.89 1.53 12.59
N THR A 30 -9.84 2.36 12.63
CA THR A 30 -9.68 3.51 11.72
C THR A 30 -9.42 3.05 10.29
N ALA A 31 -8.55 2.04 10.09
CA ALA A 31 -8.28 1.49 8.77
C ALA A 31 -9.54 0.91 8.11
N LEU A 32 -10.37 0.19 8.87
CA LEU A 32 -11.64 -0.34 8.37
C LEU A 32 -12.67 0.76 8.10
N ALA A 33 -12.70 1.81 8.92
CA ALA A 33 -13.59 2.95 8.71
C ALA A 33 -13.31 3.67 7.38
N CYS A 34 -12.06 3.70 6.91
CA CYS A 34 -11.70 4.27 5.60
C CYS A 34 -12.48 3.62 4.44
N LEU A 35 -12.86 2.33 4.55
CA LEU A 35 -13.61 1.63 3.49
C LEU A 35 -15.02 2.19 3.28
N ALA A 36 -15.59 2.80 4.32
CA ALA A 36 -16.94 3.36 4.33
C ALA A 36 -16.95 4.90 4.32
N ASP A 37 -15.78 5.54 4.33
CA ASP A 37 -15.66 6.99 4.32
C ASP A 37 -16.12 7.55 2.96
N PRO A 38 -17.14 8.45 2.93
CA PRO A 38 -17.58 9.09 1.69
C PRO A 38 -16.47 9.84 0.95
N ALA A 39 -15.44 10.32 1.65
CA ALA A 39 -14.29 10.99 1.03
C ALA A 39 -13.46 10.07 0.14
N PHE A 40 -13.57 8.75 0.32
CA PHE A 40 -12.83 7.74 -0.44
C PHE A 40 -13.72 6.91 -1.39
N LEU A 41 -14.93 7.39 -1.71
CA LEU A 41 -15.83 6.65 -2.61
C LEU A 41 -15.17 6.30 -3.96
N ASP A 42 -14.40 7.22 -4.52
CA ASP A 42 -13.70 7.05 -5.81
C ASP A 42 -12.53 6.05 -5.76
N TRP A 43 -12.13 5.61 -4.56
CA TRP A 43 -11.13 4.56 -4.36
C TRP A 43 -11.67 3.15 -4.56
N TRP A 44 -12.99 2.99 -4.64
CA TRP A 44 -13.61 1.74 -5.07
C TRP A 44 -13.48 1.56 -6.59
N ARG A 45 -12.66 0.60 -6.99
CA ARG A 45 -12.41 0.19 -8.38
C ARG A 45 -13.01 -1.19 -8.63
N CYS A 46 -12.93 -1.62 -9.90
CA CYS A 46 -13.34 -2.96 -10.33
C CYS A 46 -14.78 -3.28 -9.90
N GLY A 47 -15.74 -2.41 -10.24
CA GLY A 47 -17.14 -2.59 -9.88
C GLY A 47 -17.38 -2.73 -8.37
N GLY A 48 -16.61 -2.01 -7.55
CA GLY A 48 -16.70 -2.02 -6.09
C GLY A 48 -16.09 -3.26 -5.41
N THR A 49 -15.22 -4.01 -6.10
CA THR A 49 -14.57 -5.21 -5.50
C THR A 49 -13.12 -4.99 -5.10
N TRP A 50 -12.57 -3.81 -5.33
CA TRP A 50 -11.24 -3.45 -4.87
C TRP A 50 -11.21 -2.00 -4.40
N PHE A 51 -10.90 -1.82 -3.11
CA PHE A 51 -10.57 -0.52 -2.56
C PHE A 51 -9.06 -0.32 -2.66
N VAL A 52 -8.62 0.64 -3.49
CA VAL A 52 -7.19 0.93 -3.68
C VAL A 52 -6.64 1.73 -2.51
N GLY A 53 -7.37 2.77 -2.08
CA GLY A 53 -7.18 3.49 -0.83
C GLY A 53 -5.83 4.20 -0.65
N VAL A 54 -5.25 4.75 -1.72
CA VAL A 54 -3.99 5.52 -1.64
C VAL A 54 -4.15 6.67 -0.64
N ASN A 55 -3.21 6.78 0.30
CA ASN A 55 -3.17 7.80 1.35
C ASN A 55 -4.45 7.89 2.20
N ALA A 56 -5.22 6.80 2.27
CA ALA A 56 -6.48 6.76 3.00
C ALA A 56 -6.27 6.71 4.52
N LEU A 57 -5.18 6.09 4.99
CA LEU A 57 -4.86 6.06 6.40
C LEU A 57 -4.24 7.39 6.83
N GLY A 58 -4.85 8.03 7.83
CA GLY A 58 -4.39 9.31 8.34
C GLY A 58 -3.20 9.24 9.29
N ASN A 59 -2.21 8.36 9.06
CA ASN A 59 -1.05 8.27 9.94
C ASN A 59 -0.12 9.48 9.83
N ASP A 60 0.61 9.76 10.90
CA ASP A 60 1.74 10.70 10.91
C ASP A 60 3.03 10.06 10.35
N HIS A 61 4.11 10.85 10.33
CA HIS A 61 5.44 10.46 9.86
C HIS A 61 6.12 9.34 10.68
N LEU A 62 5.59 9.03 11.87
CA LEU A 62 6.03 7.92 12.72
C LEU A 62 5.02 6.75 12.71
N GLY A 63 4.00 6.82 11.85
CA GLY A 63 2.99 5.79 11.73
C GLY A 63 1.90 5.86 12.80
N ARG A 64 1.79 6.94 13.59
CA ARG A 64 0.71 7.06 14.57
C ARG A 64 -0.62 7.36 13.90
N VAL A 65 -1.69 6.72 14.34
CA VAL A 65 -3.06 7.00 13.90
C VAL A 65 -3.90 7.38 15.12
N GLY A 66 -4.39 8.61 15.16
CA GLY A 66 -5.11 9.12 16.32
C GLY A 66 -4.24 9.11 17.57
N THR A 67 -4.61 8.31 18.57
CA THR A 67 -3.86 8.15 19.83
C THR A 67 -3.00 6.89 19.86
N SER A 68 -2.76 6.23 18.71
CA SER A 68 -1.93 5.03 18.70
C SER A 68 -0.48 5.33 19.05
N GLU A 69 0.22 4.29 19.52
CA GLU A 69 1.67 4.30 19.57
C GLU A 69 2.28 4.43 18.14
N PRO A 70 3.55 4.84 18.02
CA PRO A 70 4.29 4.78 16.75
C PRO A 70 4.34 3.36 16.18
N LEU A 71 4.38 3.27 14.85
CA LEU A 71 4.71 2.00 14.22
C LEU A 71 6.18 1.67 14.52
N SER A 72 6.41 0.49 15.07
CA SER A 72 7.73 0.00 15.48
C SER A 72 7.84 -1.50 15.20
N GLY A 73 9.05 -2.05 15.37
CA GLY A 73 9.33 -3.46 15.14
C GLY A 73 10.53 -3.69 14.23
N GLU A 74 10.90 -4.96 14.04
CA GLU A 74 12.10 -5.35 13.29
C GLU A 74 12.06 -4.87 11.84
N ALA A 75 10.88 -4.79 11.22
CA ALA A 75 10.75 -4.25 9.86
C ALA A 75 11.11 -2.76 9.79
N ILE A 76 10.69 -1.98 10.79
CA ILE A 76 11.03 -0.54 10.88
C ILE A 76 12.52 -0.38 11.18
N GLU A 77 13.08 -1.18 12.09
CA GLU A 77 14.52 -1.14 12.38
C GLU A 77 15.36 -1.53 11.16
N PHE A 78 14.93 -2.52 10.38
CA PHE A 78 15.57 -2.89 9.11
C PHE A 78 15.57 -1.73 8.11
N ILE A 79 14.43 -1.04 7.94
CA ILE A 79 14.33 0.14 7.07
C ILE A 79 15.29 1.24 7.54
N ARG A 80 15.35 1.49 8.85
CA ARG A 80 16.18 2.55 9.42
C ARG A 80 17.67 2.25 9.30
N ARG A 81 18.08 1.05 9.71
CA ARG A 81 19.48 0.63 9.85
C ARG A 81 20.05 0.08 8.55
N ASP A 82 19.34 -0.86 7.93
CA ASP A 82 19.88 -1.67 6.85
C ASP A 82 19.59 -1.05 5.47
N LEU A 83 18.48 -0.31 5.32
CA LEU A 83 18.22 0.47 4.09
C LEU A 83 18.74 1.93 4.15
N ASP A 84 19.22 2.37 5.32
CA ASP A 84 19.63 3.77 5.57
C ASP A 84 18.53 4.81 5.28
N LEU A 85 17.27 4.43 5.51
CA LEU A 85 16.10 5.28 5.25
C LEU A 85 15.49 5.87 6.52
N GLY A 86 16.18 5.79 7.67
CA GLY A 86 15.62 6.19 8.96
C GLY A 86 15.43 7.70 9.16
N ASN A 87 15.98 8.52 8.27
CA ASN A 87 15.75 9.98 8.26
C ASN A 87 14.50 10.39 7.48
N TYR A 88 13.85 9.45 6.77
CA TYR A 88 12.63 9.71 6.02
C TYR A 88 11.41 9.31 6.86
N GLY A 89 10.46 10.22 6.98
CA GLY A 89 9.17 9.93 7.61
C GLY A 89 8.31 9.01 6.75
N LEU A 90 7.40 8.28 7.39
CA LEU A 90 6.35 7.54 6.70
C LEU A 90 5.40 8.52 6.00
N ASP A 91 5.04 8.21 4.76
CA ASP A 91 3.91 8.87 4.10
C ASP A 91 2.59 8.32 4.66
N ARG A 92 1.47 8.98 4.34
CA ARG A 92 0.14 8.46 4.67
C ARG A 92 -0.05 7.11 4.00
N ALA A 93 -0.48 6.11 4.76
CA ALA A 93 -0.50 4.74 4.27
C ALA A 93 -1.71 4.49 3.36
N GLN A 94 -1.51 3.56 2.44
CA GLN A 94 -2.57 2.99 1.64
C GLN A 94 -3.38 1.98 2.48
N ILE A 95 -4.72 2.03 2.39
CA ILE A 95 -5.60 0.94 2.82
C ILE A 95 -6.07 0.18 1.59
N SER A 96 -5.64 -1.07 1.43
CA SER A 96 -6.02 -1.89 0.27
C SER A 96 -6.91 -3.05 0.71
N ALA A 97 -8.10 -3.17 0.11
CA ALA A 97 -9.02 -4.27 0.40
C ALA A 97 -9.59 -4.87 -0.89
N ILE A 98 -9.53 -6.20 -1.00
CA ILE A 98 -10.15 -6.96 -2.09
C ILE A 98 -11.36 -7.70 -1.53
N LEU A 99 -12.52 -7.52 -2.15
CA LEU A 99 -13.78 -8.16 -1.75
C LEU A 99 -14.09 -9.36 -2.66
N PRO A 100 -14.93 -10.31 -2.18
CA PRO A 100 -15.35 -11.45 -2.98
C PRO A 100 -15.91 -11.07 -4.36
N GLY A 101 -15.54 -11.85 -5.37
CA GLY A 101 -15.90 -11.61 -6.76
C GLY A 101 -14.94 -10.68 -7.52
N TYR A 102 -13.84 -10.27 -6.91
CA TYR A 102 -12.76 -9.55 -7.61
C TYR A 102 -12.10 -10.42 -8.70
N PRO A 103 -11.70 -9.84 -9.84
CA PRO A 103 -12.06 -8.49 -10.27
C PRO A 103 -13.42 -8.48 -10.96
N LYS A 104 -14.33 -7.56 -10.59
CA LYS A 104 -15.46 -7.20 -11.46
C LYS A 104 -15.02 -6.16 -12.50
N ILE A 105 -15.78 -6.11 -13.60
CA ILE A 105 -15.65 -5.07 -14.61
C ILE A 105 -16.05 -3.71 -14.02
N GLY A 106 -15.25 -2.67 -14.27
CA GLY A 106 -15.59 -1.29 -13.90
C GLY A 106 -16.65 -0.69 -14.83
N HIS A 107 -17.33 0.38 -14.39
CA HIS A 107 -18.38 1.01 -15.20
C HIS A 107 -17.83 1.65 -16.49
N ASP A 108 -16.61 2.21 -16.42
CA ASP A 108 -15.90 2.82 -17.56
C ASP A 108 -14.96 1.84 -18.29
N GLU A 109 -14.95 0.57 -17.92
CA GLU A 109 -13.97 -0.39 -18.42
C GLU A 109 -14.50 -1.16 -19.62
N ASN A 110 -13.83 -1.03 -20.77
CA ASN A 110 -14.15 -1.86 -21.92
C ASN A 110 -13.67 -3.32 -21.73
N ALA A 111 -14.23 -4.23 -22.53
CA ALA A 111 -13.94 -5.66 -22.40
C ALA A 111 -12.46 -6.03 -22.63
N ALA A 112 -11.72 -5.28 -23.45
CA ALA A 112 -10.30 -5.54 -23.69
C ALA A 112 -9.44 -5.13 -22.48
N SER A 113 -9.67 -3.93 -21.94
CA SER A 113 -9.02 -3.45 -20.72
C SER A 113 -9.30 -4.36 -19.53
N TYR A 114 -10.56 -4.79 -19.36
CA TYR A 114 -10.94 -5.74 -18.31
C TYR A 114 -10.19 -7.07 -18.43
N ARG A 115 -10.16 -7.67 -19.63
CA ARG A 115 -9.42 -8.93 -19.86
C ARG A 115 -7.93 -8.76 -19.55
N PHE A 116 -7.33 -7.68 -20.04
CA PHE A 116 -5.91 -7.41 -19.80
C PHE A 116 -5.62 -7.31 -18.30
N ARG A 117 -6.38 -6.47 -17.57
CA ARG A 117 -6.21 -6.29 -16.13
C ARG A 117 -6.38 -7.60 -15.36
N ARG A 118 -7.43 -8.38 -15.66
CA ARG A 118 -7.67 -9.67 -15.02
C ARG A 118 -6.57 -10.70 -15.31
N GLN A 119 -6.03 -10.72 -16.53
CA GLN A 119 -4.99 -11.67 -16.93
C GLN A 119 -3.58 -11.26 -16.48
N ARG A 120 -3.40 -10.01 -16.06
CA ARG A 120 -2.12 -9.45 -15.62
C ARG A 120 -2.17 -9.02 -14.15
N ASP A 121 -3.14 -9.52 -13.37
CA ASP A 121 -3.27 -9.25 -11.94
C ASP A 121 -3.32 -7.75 -11.58
N ALA A 122 -3.84 -6.92 -12.49
CA ALA A 122 -3.76 -5.46 -12.41
C ALA A 122 -2.34 -4.90 -12.18
N ALA A 123 -1.31 -5.68 -12.52
CA ALA A 123 0.08 -5.31 -12.37
C ALA A 123 0.40 -4.08 -13.21
N HIS A 124 1.11 -3.15 -12.58
CA HIS A 124 1.65 -1.97 -13.21
C HIS A 124 3.00 -1.66 -12.58
N VAL A 125 3.79 -0.84 -13.29
CA VAL A 125 4.99 -0.24 -12.70
C VAL A 125 4.58 1.12 -12.16
N ASP A 126 4.60 1.23 -10.83
CA ASP A 126 4.24 2.45 -10.13
C ASP A 126 5.29 3.56 -10.34
N GLY A 127 4.87 4.81 -10.23
CA GLY A 127 5.74 5.98 -10.42
C GLY A 127 6.21 6.28 -11.85
N LEU A 128 5.81 5.48 -12.86
CA LEU A 128 6.07 5.75 -14.28
C LEU A 128 4.87 6.44 -14.97
N HIS A 129 4.90 7.77 -14.98
CA HIS A 129 3.85 8.60 -15.54
C HIS A 129 3.96 8.69 -17.06
N ALA A 130 2.83 8.65 -17.77
CA ALA A 130 2.77 8.91 -19.21
C ALA A 130 2.70 10.42 -19.47
N ILE A 131 3.74 10.98 -20.08
CA ILE A 131 3.90 12.44 -20.23
C ILE A 131 3.94 12.84 -21.70
N GLY A 132 3.26 13.96 -22.00
CA GLY A 132 3.20 14.55 -23.34
C GLY A 132 2.28 13.81 -24.30
N PRO A 133 2.14 14.32 -25.54
CA PRO A 133 1.24 13.75 -26.55
C PRO A 133 1.64 12.33 -26.96
N GLU A 134 2.93 12.00 -26.89
CA GLU A 134 3.46 10.66 -27.19
C GLU A 134 3.37 9.70 -26.00
N ARG A 135 2.87 10.16 -24.83
CA ARG A 135 2.71 9.36 -23.61
C ARG A 135 3.99 8.63 -23.17
N ARG A 136 5.15 9.27 -23.33
CA ARG A 136 6.44 8.70 -22.92
C ARG A 136 6.44 8.46 -21.42
N ARG A 137 6.88 7.28 -21.00
CA ARG A 137 6.94 6.91 -19.58
C ARG A 137 8.16 7.56 -18.93
N MET A 138 7.92 8.36 -17.90
CA MET A 138 8.95 9.05 -17.14
C MET A 138 8.77 8.74 -15.66
N GLN A 139 9.87 8.47 -14.95
CA GLN A 139 9.83 8.26 -13.52
C GLN A 139 9.56 9.59 -12.81
N ARG A 140 8.48 9.63 -12.01
CA ARG A 140 8.00 10.82 -11.30
C ARG A 140 7.79 10.60 -9.82
N GLU A 141 7.47 9.38 -9.43
CA GLU A 141 7.38 9.00 -8.01
C GLU A 141 8.50 8.01 -7.70
N PHE A 142 9.22 8.30 -6.63
CA PHE A 142 10.35 7.51 -6.16
C PHE A 142 10.00 6.97 -4.79
N GLN A 143 9.68 5.69 -4.73
CA GLN A 143 9.38 4.99 -3.47
C GLN A 143 10.67 4.38 -2.94
N GLY A 144 11.06 4.71 -1.72
CA GLY A 144 12.23 4.11 -1.07
C GLY A 144 11.99 2.64 -0.70
N TYR A 145 10.79 2.33 -0.22
CA TYR A 145 10.35 0.98 0.12
C TYR A 145 8.82 0.90 0.18
N LEU A 146 8.31 -0.32 0.24
CA LEU A 146 6.91 -0.63 0.56
C LEU A 146 6.89 -1.60 1.75
N LEU A 147 6.13 -1.26 2.80
CA LEU A 147 5.91 -2.11 3.96
C LEU A 147 4.44 -2.56 3.97
N GLY A 148 4.21 -3.86 3.77
CA GLY A 148 2.89 -4.46 3.83
C GLY A 148 2.57 -5.00 5.22
N LEU A 149 1.51 -4.48 5.85
CA LEU A 149 0.99 -4.99 7.13
C LEU A 149 -0.42 -5.55 6.92
N PRO A 150 -0.67 -6.84 7.21
CA PRO A 150 -2.01 -7.41 7.08
C PRO A 150 -2.90 -6.93 8.23
N VAL A 151 -3.89 -6.10 7.90
CA VAL A 151 -4.96 -5.72 8.84
C VAL A 151 -6.00 -6.86 8.86
N THR A 152 -5.87 -7.76 9.84
CA THR A 152 -6.80 -8.90 10.05
C THR A 152 -7.94 -8.51 10.97
#